data_AF-A0AA38W151-F1
#
_entry.id   AF-A0AA38W151-F1
#
_cell.length_a   1.000
_cell.length_b   1.000
_cell.length_c   1.000
_cell.angle_alpha   90.00
_cell.angle_beta   90.00
_cell.angle_gamma   90.00
#
_symmetry.space_group_name_H-M   'P 1'
#
loop_
_entity.id
_entity.type
_entity.pdbx_description
1 polymer ?
#
loop_
_entity_poly.entity_id
_entity_poly.type
_entity_poly.pdbx_seq_one_letter_code
_entity_poly.pdbx_strand_id
1 'polypeptide(L)'
;MEKNDLIPNMNGFIHAFGLDIVQRIFLNCRLWQPEQVHDYIKKNRLYSKSARHDSCGTWLQKLERIEAIGCSSAYGVRRYEDMCDMGFQADVFENMRNLRLLDISGSFTYCIPTTLPNKLRWLGWYDFVSFYIYLVLPCLKFIDFRNSYYLKRLPDVSWAPNVERLILSECSNMEEVHESLGSLKRLVYIDMSGCKNRKRLPSKIEMPSLDKIMNRYLPSKNLNDL
;
A
#
# COMPACT_ATOMS: atom_id res chain seq x y z
N MET A 1 -1.18 -39.22 9.75
CA MET A 1 -0.23 -38.10 9.80
C MET A 1 0.12 -37.75 8.37
N GLU A 2 -0.48 -36.69 7.82
CA GLU A 2 0.15 -35.77 6.85
C GLU A 2 -0.85 -34.74 6.32
N LYS A 3 -0.33 -33.53 6.11
CA LYS A 3 -0.86 -32.37 5.35
C LYS A 3 -2.07 -31.64 5.92
N ASN A 4 -1.79 -30.67 6.80
CA ASN A 4 -2.62 -29.48 6.98
C ASN A 4 -1.70 -28.25 7.12
N ASP A 5 -1.07 -27.85 6.02
CA ASP A 5 -0.56 -26.48 5.87
C ASP A 5 -1.55 -25.73 4.97
N LEU A 6 -2.61 -25.25 5.62
CA LEU A 6 -3.56 -24.30 5.06
C LEU A 6 -2.82 -23.00 4.72
N ILE A 7 -2.43 -22.86 3.46
CA ILE A 7 -2.13 -21.55 2.85
C ILE A 7 -3.37 -20.67 3.08
N PRO A 8 -3.26 -19.53 3.79
CA PRO A 8 -4.39 -18.64 4.00
C PRO A 8 -4.98 -18.22 2.66
N ASN A 9 -6.30 -18.29 2.61
CA ASN A 9 -7.15 -18.18 1.44
C ASN A 9 -6.91 -16.87 0.65
N MET A 10 -6.21 -16.97 -0.48
CA MET A 10 -5.96 -15.92 -1.48
C MET A 10 -7.24 -15.37 -2.15
N ASN A 11 -8.42 -15.91 -1.85
CA ASN A 11 -9.63 -15.66 -2.64
C ASN A 11 -10.31 -14.30 -2.40
N GLY A 12 -10.05 -13.59 -1.30
CA GLY A 12 -10.56 -12.22 -1.09
C GLY A 12 -9.68 -11.12 -1.69
N PHE A 13 -8.36 -11.38 -1.77
CA PHE A 13 -7.33 -10.40 -2.16
C PHE A 13 -7.31 -10.09 -3.66
N ILE A 14 -8.02 -10.89 -4.45
CA ILE A 14 -7.70 -11.15 -5.85
C ILE A 14 -8.86 -10.89 -6.80
N HIS A 15 -10.07 -10.62 -6.32
CA HIS A 15 -11.29 -10.96 -7.05
C HIS A 15 -11.56 -10.21 -8.39
N ALA A 16 -10.61 -9.44 -8.94
CA ALA A 16 -10.47 -9.46 -10.41
C ALA A 16 -9.08 -9.14 -11.00
N PHE A 17 -8.17 -8.36 -10.39
CA PHE A 17 -7.04 -7.79 -11.17
C PHE A 17 -5.64 -7.77 -10.52
N GLY A 18 -5.52 -7.99 -9.21
CA GLY A 18 -4.21 -8.15 -8.57
C GLY A 18 -3.52 -9.46 -8.92
N LEU A 19 -4.27 -10.45 -9.42
CA LEU A 19 -3.81 -11.83 -9.62
C LEU A 19 -2.61 -11.94 -10.56
N ASP A 20 -2.55 -11.24 -11.70
CA ASP A 20 -1.41 -11.38 -12.65
C ASP A 20 -0.13 -10.72 -12.11
N ILE A 21 -0.25 -9.55 -11.48
CA ILE A 21 0.86 -8.88 -10.76
C ILE A 21 1.31 -9.79 -9.62
N VAL A 22 0.37 -10.29 -8.82
CA VAL A 22 0.68 -11.08 -7.63
C VAL A 22 1.24 -12.45 -7.99
N GLN A 23 0.72 -13.09 -9.02
CA GLN A 23 1.25 -14.36 -9.51
C GLN A 23 2.64 -14.14 -10.11
N ARG A 24 2.80 -13.28 -11.13
CA ARG A 24 4.11 -13.10 -11.79
C ARG A 24 5.20 -12.61 -10.83
N ILE A 25 4.85 -11.78 -9.85
CA ILE A 25 5.83 -11.15 -8.97
C ILE A 25 5.99 -11.92 -7.66
N PHE A 26 4.94 -12.52 -7.09
CA PHE A 26 4.96 -13.08 -5.73
C PHE A 26 4.68 -14.58 -5.64
N LEU A 27 4.61 -15.34 -6.74
CA LEU A 27 4.36 -16.79 -6.77
C LEU A 27 5.21 -17.61 -5.78
N ASN A 28 6.42 -17.16 -5.47
CA ASN A 28 7.34 -17.84 -4.55
C ASN A 28 7.68 -17.01 -3.29
N CYS A 29 6.95 -15.92 -3.03
CA CYS A 29 7.21 -15.07 -1.87
C CYS A 29 6.45 -15.59 -0.65
N ARG A 30 7.16 -15.74 0.46
CA ARG A 30 6.50 -15.83 1.77
C ARG A 30 5.83 -14.49 2.07
N LEU A 31 4.51 -14.51 2.27
CA LEU A 31 3.76 -13.37 2.77
C LEU A 31 3.93 -13.28 4.29
N TRP A 32 4.55 -12.21 4.77
CA TRP A 32 4.70 -11.93 6.20
C TRP A 32 3.49 -11.13 6.70
N GLN A 33 2.91 -11.57 7.81
CA GLN A 33 1.93 -10.75 8.51
C GLN A 33 2.65 -9.62 9.26
N PRO A 34 2.07 -8.41 9.33
CA PRO A 34 2.61 -7.29 10.10
C PRO A 34 3.09 -7.66 11.52
N GLU A 35 2.32 -8.49 12.23
CA GLU A 35 2.60 -8.95 13.58
C GLU A 35 3.84 -9.84 13.65
N GLN A 36 4.06 -10.68 12.63
CA GLN A 36 5.24 -11.54 12.55
C GLN A 36 6.51 -10.70 12.39
N VAL A 37 6.43 -9.62 11.62
CA VAL A 37 7.52 -8.65 11.47
C VAL A 37 7.74 -7.91 12.79
N HIS A 38 6.65 -7.52 13.48
CA HIS A 38 6.65 -6.92 14.81
C HIS A 38 7.35 -7.76 15.86
N ASP A 39 6.89 -8.99 16.06
CA ASP A 39 7.46 -9.91 17.04
C ASP A 39 8.92 -10.21 16.74
N TYR A 40 9.26 -10.38 15.45
CA TYR A 40 10.63 -10.60 15.04
C TYR A 40 11.55 -9.44 15.40
N ILE A 41 11.18 -8.19 15.06
CA ILE A 41 12.02 -7.02 15.36
C ILE A 41 12.09 -6.75 16.86
N LYS A 42 10.96 -6.82 17.57
CA LYS A 42 10.89 -6.57 19.01
C LYS A 42 11.75 -7.56 19.79
N LYS A 43 11.67 -8.85 19.45
CA LYS A 43 12.51 -9.90 20.04
C LYS A 43 13.99 -9.59 19.86
N ASN A 44 14.44 -9.30 18.64
CA ASN A 44 15.86 -9.06 18.36
C ASN A 44 16.38 -7.73 18.98
N ARG A 45 15.56 -6.67 19.08
CA ARG A 45 15.91 -5.42 19.79
C ARG A 45 16.05 -5.61 21.31
N LEU A 46 15.27 -6.48 21.93
CA LEU A 46 15.38 -6.78 23.37
C LEU A 46 16.65 -7.59 23.67
N TYR A 47 17.00 -8.54 22.81
CA TYR A 47 18.25 -9.31 22.95
C TYR A 47 19.49 -8.42 22.80
N SER A 48 19.50 -7.46 21.86
CA SER A 48 20.65 -6.57 21.62
C SER A 48 20.93 -5.60 22.78
N LYS A 49 19.91 -5.18 23.54
CA LYS A 49 20.10 -4.37 24.75
C LYS A 49 20.72 -5.14 25.92
N SER A 50 20.64 -6.47 25.92
CA SER A 50 21.20 -7.32 27.00
C SER A 50 22.59 -7.88 26.71
N ALA A 51 23.02 -7.93 25.44
CA ALA A 51 24.24 -8.61 25.02
C ALA A 51 25.34 -7.63 24.60
N ARG A 52 26.51 -7.67 25.26
CA ARG A 52 27.70 -6.85 24.94
C ARG A 52 28.52 -7.33 23.72
N HIS A 53 27.96 -8.12 22.80
CA HIS A 53 28.72 -8.65 21.66
C HIS A 53 27.91 -8.79 20.35
N ASP A 54 28.48 -8.23 19.28
CA ASP A 54 28.51 -8.58 17.83
C ASP A 54 27.28 -9.13 17.07
N SER A 55 26.10 -9.23 17.66
CA SER A 55 24.89 -9.72 16.97
C SER A 55 24.19 -8.68 16.06
N CYS A 56 24.76 -7.48 15.90
CA CYS A 56 24.10 -6.33 15.28
C CYS A 56 23.71 -6.56 13.80
N GLY A 57 24.40 -7.44 13.06
CA GLY A 57 24.19 -7.59 11.61
C GLY A 57 23.26 -8.73 11.14
N THR A 58 23.06 -9.80 11.92
CA THR A 58 22.47 -11.04 11.39
C THR A 58 20.94 -10.98 11.25
N TRP A 59 20.26 -10.21 12.10
CA TRP A 59 18.80 -10.05 12.00
C TRP A 59 18.40 -9.02 10.93
N LEU A 60 19.24 -8.02 10.65
CA LEU A 60 19.08 -7.07 9.54
C LEU A 60 19.16 -7.79 8.18
N GLN A 61 20.12 -8.70 8.01
CA GLN A 61 20.23 -9.57 6.82
C GLN A 61 18.97 -10.42 6.59
N LYS A 62 18.22 -10.76 7.65
CA LYS A 62 16.95 -11.47 7.52
C LYS A 62 15.81 -10.54 7.11
N LEU A 63 15.81 -9.27 7.55
CA LEU A 63 14.85 -8.27 7.05
C LEU A 63 15.05 -7.99 5.56
N GLU A 64 16.29 -8.02 5.07
CA GLU A 64 16.58 -7.88 3.63
C GLU A 64 15.94 -9.00 2.79
N ARG A 65 15.62 -10.17 3.38
CA ARG A 65 14.96 -11.30 2.69
C ARG A 65 13.44 -11.19 2.64
N ILE A 66 12.85 -10.19 3.32
CA ILE A 66 11.40 -10.00 3.30
C ILE A 66 11.01 -9.34 1.97
N GLU A 67 10.16 -10.04 1.22
CA GLU A 67 9.72 -9.59 -0.11
C GLU A 67 8.25 -9.16 -0.15
N ALA A 68 7.44 -9.63 0.79
CA ALA A 68 6.02 -9.33 0.87
C ALA A 68 5.56 -9.24 2.33
N ILE A 69 4.93 -8.13 2.68
CA ILE A 69 4.24 -7.91 3.97
C ILE A 69 2.80 -7.59 3.65
N GLY A 70 1.84 -8.32 4.22
CA GLY A 70 0.43 -8.09 3.94
C GLY A 70 -0.48 -8.44 5.11
N CYS A 71 -1.47 -7.58 5.37
CA CYS A 71 -2.49 -7.79 6.39
C CYS A 71 -3.58 -8.74 5.89
N SER A 72 -3.82 -9.86 6.59
CA SER A 72 -4.86 -10.84 6.22
C SER A 72 -6.28 -10.43 6.64
N SER A 73 -6.48 -9.35 7.41
CA SER A 73 -7.79 -9.09 8.00
C SER A 73 -8.73 -8.32 7.05
N ALA A 74 -9.56 -9.08 6.36
CA ALA A 74 -10.84 -8.61 5.80
C ALA A 74 -11.87 -8.18 6.87
N TYR A 75 -11.47 -7.98 8.14
CA TYR A 75 -12.40 -7.77 9.25
C TYR A 75 -11.81 -6.85 10.31
N GLY A 76 -12.43 -5.68 10.48
CA GLY A 76 -12.34 -4.87 11.70
C GLY A 76 -11.09 -4.01 11.82
N VAL A 77 -11.04 -2.91 11.07
CA VAL A 77 -10.20 -1.76 11.41
C VAL A 77 -10.60 -1.30 12.81
N ARG A 78 -9.80 -1.62 13.84
CA ARG A 78 -9.90 -0.92 15.12
C ARG A 78 -9.60 0.54 14.82
N ARG A 79 -10.45 1.45 15.30
CA ARG A 79 -10.36 2.88 14.99
C ARG A 79 -8.96 3.38 15.36
N TYR A 80 -8.49 4.37 14.60
CA TYR A 80 -7.21 5.08 14.75
C TYR A 80 -6.89 5.47 16.22
N GLU A 81 -7.91 5.60 17.05
CA GLU A 81 -7.82 6.00 18.46
C GLU A 81 -7.33 4.89 19.42
N ASP A 82 -7.38 3.60 19.03
CA ASP A 82 -7.10 2.48 19.94
C ASP A 82 -5.65 1.93 19.87
N MET A 83 -4.79 2.42 18.98
CA MET A 83 -3.55 1.71 18.58
C MET A 83 -2.25 2.54 18.60
N CYS A 84 -2.23 3.70 19.26
CA CYS A 84 -1.09 4.63 19.26
C CYS A 84 0.24 4.05 19.81
N ASP A 85 0.22 2.91 20.51
CA ASP A 85 1.40 2.35 21.19
C ASP A 85 2.07 1.15 20.47
N MET A 86 1.62 0.74 19.29
CA MET A 86 2.08 -0.53 18.66
C MET A 86 2.86 -0.40 17.33
N GLY A 87 2.98 0.80 16.77
CA GLY A 87 3.62 0.99 15.47
C GLY A 87 5.16 0.92 15.49
N PHE A 88 5.75 0.73 14.32
CA PHE A 88 7.18 0.87 14.08
C PHE A 88 7.59 2.30 13.74
N GLN A 89 8.89 2.57 13.91
CA GLN A 89 9.53 3.70 13.26
C GLN A 89 9.48 3.51 11.73
N ALA A 90 9.38 4.63 11.02
CA ALA A 90 9.45 4.70 9.57
C ALA A 90 10.68 4.01 8.94
N ASP A 91 11.82 4.06 9.63
CA ASP A 91 13.13 3.57 9.19
C ASP A 91 13.21 2.04 9.03
N VAL A 92 12.20 1.30 9.51
CA VAL A 92 12.12 -0.16 9.39
C VAL A 92 12.24 -0.63 7.94
N PHE A 93 11.74 0.17 7.01
CA PHE A 93 11.74 -0.14 5.58
C PHE A 93 13.11 0.06 4.91
N GLU A 94 14.03 0.82 5.51
CA GLU A 94 15.38 1.03 4.95
C GLU A 94 16.16 -0.28 4.81
N ASN A 95 15.87 -1.24 5.69
CA ASN A 95 16.51 -2.54 5.74
C ASN A 95 15.76 -3.61 4.92
N MET A 96 14.54 -3.33 4.43
CA MET A 96 13.72 -4.27 3.66
C MET A 96 13.93 -4.10 2.14
N ARG A 97 15.19 -4.21 1.70
CA ARG A 97 15.62 -3.85 0.33
C ARG A 97 15.01 -4.70 -0.80
N ASN A 98 14.48 -5.88 -0.48
CA ASN A 98 13.80 -6.76 -1.45
C ASN A 98 12.27 -6.72 -1.33
N LEU A 99 11.72 -5.83 -0.51
CA LEU A 99 10.28 -5.66 -0.37
C LEU A 99 9.68 -5.20 -1.71
N ARG A 100 8.69 -5.97 -2.16
CA ARG A 100 7.98 -5.78 -3.42
C ARG A 100 6.47 -5.62 -3.19
N LEU A 101 5.93 -6.19 -2.13
CA LEU A 101 4.55 -6.00 -1.67
C LEU A 101 4.56 -5.46 -0.24
N LEU A 102 3.93 -4.30 -0.06
CA LEU A 102 3.61 -3.77 1.24
C LEU A 102 2.11 -3.51 1.26
N ASP A 103 1.38 -4.27 2.07
CA ASP A 103 -0.04 -4.08 2.30
C ASP A 103 -0.29 -3.98 3.80
N ILE A 104 -0.52 -2.76 4.25
CA ILE A 104 -0.60 -2.39 5.66
C ILE A 104 -1.85 -1.55 5.91
N SER A 105 -2.33 -1.61 7.14
CA SER A 105 -3.42 -0.78 7.64
C SER A 105 -2.93 0.02 8.83
N GLY A 106 -3.34 1.29 8.94
CA GLY A 106 -3.23 2.08 10.16
C GLY A 106 -1.88 1.95 10.89
N SER A 107 -1.95 1.50 12.15
CA SER A 107 -0.89 1.49 13.18
C SER A 107 0.35 0.62 12.91
N PHE A 108 0.63 0.21 11.67
CA PHE A 108 1.87 -0.51 11.36
C PHE A 108 3.11 0.34 11.65
N THR A 109 3.04 1.63 11.30
CA THR A 109 4.02 2.63 11.71
C THR A 109 3.33 3.73 12.50
N TYR A 110 3.97 4.20 13.59
CA TYR A 110 3.41 5.32 14.37
C TYR A 110 3.70 6.68 13.72
N CYS A 111 4.59 6.71 12.72
CA CYS A 111 4.83 7.83 11.82
C CYS A 111 4.73 7.38 10.37
N ILE A 112 4.42 8.31 9.47
CA ILE A 112 4.47 8.07 8.03
C ILE A 112 5.93 7.72 7.64
N PRO A 113 6.18 6.64 6.90
CA PRO A 113 7.49 6.31 6.37
C PRO A 113 8.04 7.43 5.51
N THR A 114 9.23 7.90 5.87
CA THR A 114 10.00 8.83 5.05
C THR A 114 10.71 8.11 3.90
N THR A 115 10.89 6.79 4.01
CA THR A 115 11.51 5.94 3.00
C THR A 115 10.67 4.68 2.75
N LEU A 116 10.56 4.27 1.49
CA LEU A 116 10.06 2.95 1.10
C LEU A 116 11.01 2.33 0.07
N PRO A 117 11.07 1.00 -0.04
CA PRO A 117 12.04 0.34 -0.90
C PRO A 117 11.74 0.57 -2.39
N ASN A 118 12.77 0.90 -3.18
CA ASN A 118 12.61 1.21 -4.61
C ASN A 118 12.08 0.03 -5.45
N LYS A 119 12.20 -1.21 -4.96
CA LYS A 119 11.68 -2.42 -5.63
C LYS A 119 10.18 -2.62 -5.42
N LEU A 120 9.52 -1.76 -4.62
CA LEU A 120 8.10 -1.88 -4.31
C LEU A 120 7.25 -1.81 -5.58
N ARG A 121 6.34 -2.78 -5.74
CA ARG A 121 5.43 -2.91 -6.88
C ARG A 121 3.97 -2.78 -6.47
N TRP A 122 3.67 -3.13 -5.22
CA TRP A 122 2.35 -3.06 -4.63
C TRP A 122 2.40 -2.30 -3.31
N LEU A 123 1.58 -1.25 -3.19
CA LEU A 123 1.37 -0.51 -1.96
C LEU A 123 -0.12 -0.51 -1.62
N GLY A 124 -0.50 -1.28 -0.61
CA GLY A 124 -1.79 -1.17 0.07
C GLY A 124 -1.61 -0.38 1.36
N TRP A 125 -2.41 0.67 1.52
CA TRP A 125 -2.40 1.50 2.72
C TRP A 125 -3.83 1.89 3.09
N TYR A 126 -4.43 1.09 3.98
CA TYR A 126 -5.74 1.40 4.53
C TYR A 126 -5.64 2.55 5.54
N ASP A 127 -6.61 3.47 5.50
CA ASP A 127 -6.64 4.71 6.30
C ASP A 127 -5.50 5.68 6.00
N PHE A 128 -5.17 5.84 4.71
CA PHE A 128 -4.14 6.78 4.27
C PHE A 128 -4.52 8.24 4.59
N VAL A 129 -3.62 8.97 5.27
CA VAL A 129 -3.83 10.34 5.78
C VAL A 129 -3.05 11.44 5.03
N SER A 130 -2.42 11.12 3.89
CA SER A 130 -1.53 11.99 3.07
C SER A 130 -0.04 11.93 3.43
N PHE A 131 0.83 11.87 2.42
CA PHE A 131 2.29 11.99 2.55
C PHE A 131 2.72 13.46 2.44
N TYR A 132 3.78 13.83 3.16
CA TYR A 132 4.58 15.02 2.85
C TYR A 132 5.87 14.57 2.15
N ILE A 133 5.85 14.66 0.81
CA ILE A 133 6.87 14.99 -0.21
C ILE A 133 8.28 14.32 -0.17
N TYR A 134 8.79 14.01 -1.37
CA TYR A 134 10.15 13.59 -1.83
C TYR A 134 10.40 12.11 -2.14
N LEU A 135 9.49 11.20 -1.81
CA LEU A 135 9.67 9.80 -2.19
C LEU A 135 9.39 9.63 -3.70
N VAL A 136 10.17 8.81 -4.41
CA VAL A 136 9.87 8.37 -5.79
C VAL A 136 9.98 6.86 -5.85
N LEU A 137 8.89 6.20 -6.24
CA LEU A 137 8.75 4.75 -6.34
C LEU A 137 8.56 4.34 -7.82
N PRO A 138 9.65 4.26 -8.60
CA PRO A 138 9.58 4.06 -10.04
C PRO A 138 9.12 2.65 -10.43
N CYS A 139 9.22 1.67 -9.54
CA CYS A 139 8.76 0.30 -9.79
C CYS A 139 7.29 0.07 -9.38
N LEU A 140 6.63 1.05 -8.77
CA LEU A 140 5.29 0.87 -8.25
C LEU A 140 4.27 0.73 -9.39
N LYS A 141 3.43 -0.29 -9.29
CA LYS A 141 2.42 -0.65 -10.30
C LYS A 141 1.00 -0.59 -9.78
N PHE A 142 0.82 -0.88 -8.50
CA PHE A 142 -0.48 -0.96 -7.86
C PHE A 142 -0.49 -0.15 -6.57
N ILE A 143 -1.51 0.70 -6.44
CA ILE A 143 -1.79 1.47 -5.22
C ILE A 143 -3.21 1.16 -4.77
N ASP A 144 -3.37 0.79 -3.50
CA ASP A 144 -4.64 0.61 -2.84
C ASP A 144 -4.79 1.54 -1.64
N PHE A 145 -5.67 2.52 -1.74
CA PHE A 145 -6.04 3.40 -0.63
C PHE A 145 -7.53 3.28 -0.30
N ARG A 146 -8.17 2.15 -0.62
CA ARG A 146 -9.59 1.96 -0.33
C ARG A 146 -9.91 2.18 1.16
N ASN A 147 -11.14 2.58 1.45
CA ASN A 147 -11.63 2.88 2.80
C ASN A 147 -10.81 3.98 3.52
N SER A 148 -10.08 4.84 2.83
CA SER A 148 -9.37 5.95 3.48
C SER A 148 -10.34 7.07 3.87
N TYR A 149 -11.08 6.87 4.96
CA TYR A 149 -12.17 7.77 5.38
C TYR A 149 -11.70 9.19 5.69
N TYR A 150 -10.45 9.38 6.12
CA TYR A 150 -9.91 10.69 6.46
C TYR A 150 -9.27 11.42 5.27
N LEU A 151 -9.17 10.77 4.10
CA LEU A 151 -8.56 11.34 2.91
C LEU A 151 -9.50 12.37 2.27
N LYS A 152 -9.29 13.66 2.57
CA LYS A 152 -10.04 14.77 1.94
C LYS A 152 -9.55 15.10 0.54
N ARG A 153 -8.24 14.99 0.31
CA ARG A 153 -7.60 15.27 -0.97
C ARG A 153 -6.59 14.18 -1.28
N LEU A 154 -6.62 13.62 -2.48
CA LEU A 154 -5.50 12.82 -2.98
C LEU A 154 -4.32 13.79 -3.23
N PRO A 155 -3.16 13.61 -2.56
CA PRO A 155 -2.01 14.48 -2.73
C PRO A 155 -1.34 14.26 -4.09
N ASP A 156 -0.24 14.98 -4.34
CA ASP A 156 0.59 14.74 -5.51
C ASP A 156 0.98 13.25 -5.61
N VAL A 157 0.68 12.61 -6.74
CA VAL A 157 1.02 11.22 -7.09
C VAL A 157 2.19 11.09 -8.08
N SER A 158 2.93 12.18 -8.33
CA SER A 158 4.14 12.18 -9.18
C SER A 158 5.24 11.23 -8.68
N TRP A 159 5.19 10.86 -7.40
CA TRP A 159 6.07 9.85 -6.80
C TRP A 159 5.87 8.45 -7.35
N ALA A 160 4.74 8.13 -7.99
CA ALA A 160 4.47 6.82 -8.58
C ALA A 160 4.30 6.93 -10.12
N PRO A 161 5.36 7.33 -10.86
CA PRO A 161 5.23 7.68 -12.27
C PRO A 161 4.82 6.51 -13.18
N ASN A 162 5.02 5.27 -12.71
CA ASN A 162 4.78 4.05 -13.47
C ASN A 162 3.57 3.23 -13.00
N VAL A 163 2.72 3.82 -12.15
CA VAL A 163 1.52 3.17 -11.62
C VAL A 163 0.57 2.83 -12.77
N GLU A 164 -0.02 1.64 -12.69
CA GLU A 164 -0.93 1.09 -13.70
C GLU A 164 -2.35 0.93 -13.15
N ARG A 165 -2.50 0.87 -11.82
CA ARG A 165 -3.76 0.65 -11.11
C ARG A 165 -3.82 1.49 -9.83
N LEU A 166 -4.91 2.22 -9.64
CA LEU A 166 -5.17 3.03 -8.44
C LEU A 166 -6.57 2.75 -7.87
N ILE A 167 -6.64 2.28 -6.63
CA ILE A 167 -7.90 2.02 -5.92
C ILE A 167 -8.11 3.09 -4.85
N LEU A 168 -9.22 3.81 -4.95
CA LEU A 168 -9.69 4.86 -4.03
C LEU A 168 -11.14 4.59 -3.62
N SER A 169 -11.61 3.35 -3.68
CA SER A 169 -13.00 3.01 -3.39
C SER A 169 -13.35 3.25 -1.92
N GLU A 170 -14.60 3.62 -1.66
CA GLU A 170 -15.14 3.90 -0.33
C GLU A 170 -14.39 5.03 0.45
N CYS A 171 -13.62 5.89 -0.24
CA CYS A 171 -13.05 7.12 0.32
C CYS A 171 -14.12 8.21 0.42
N SER A 172 -15.00 8.09 1.42
CA SER A 172 -16.25 8.87 1.49
C SER A 172 -16.08 10.38 1.60
N ASN A 173 -15.01 10.85 2.26
CA ASN A 173 -14.75 12.27 2.50
C ASN A 173 -13.85 12.92 1.45
N MET A 174 -13.46 12.19 0.39
CA MET A 174 -12.59 12.72 -0.66
C MET A 174 -13.32 13.72 -1.56
N GLU A 175 -12.80 14.94 -1.61
CA GLU A 175 -13.37 16.10 -2.30
C GLU A 175 -12.49 16.64 -3.44
N GLU A 176 -11.22 16.25 -3.47
CA GLU A 176 -10.26 16.74 -4.46
C GLU A 176 -9.24 15.65 -4.80
N VAL A 177 -8.82 15.62 -6.07
CA VAL A 177 -7.63 14.88 -6.49
C VAL A 177 -6.60 15.83 -7.07
N HIS A 178 -5.32 15.61 -6.76
CA HIS A 178 -4.25 16.45 -7.28
C HIS A 178 -4.10 16.33 -8.80
N GLU A 179 -3.68 17.43 -9.44
CA GLU A 179 -3.48 17.54 -10.89
C GLU A 179 -2.57 16.46 -11.49
N SER A 180 -1.56 16.03 -10.74
CA SER A 180 -0.63 14.98 -11.18
C SER A 180 -1.28 13.64 -11.45
N LEU A 181 -2.48 13.37 -10.93
CA LEU A 181 -3.28 12.21 -11.32
C LEU A 181 -3.53 12.20 -12.84
N GLY A 182 -3.85 13.37 -13.40
CA GLY A 182 -4.08 13.54 -14.83
C GLY A 182 -2.83 13.28 -15.68
N SER A 183 -1.63 13.31 -15.11
CA SER A 183 -0.36 13.11 -15.82
C SER A 183 0.14 11.65 -15.80
N LEU A 184 -0.61 10.71 -15.22
CA LEU A 184 -0.20 9.31 -15.09
C LEU A 184 -0.36 8.53 -16.40
N LYS A 185 0.66 8.61 -17.26
CA LYS A 185 0.61 8.04 -18.62
C LYS A 185 0.40 6.52 -18.70
N ARG A 186 0.78 5.79 -17.64
CA ARG A 186 0.68 4.33 -17.55
C ARG A 186 -0.55 3.85 -16.79
N LEU A 187 -1.34 4.77 -16.21
CA LEU A 187 -2.54 4.40 -15.48
C LEU A 187 -3.55 3.80 -16.45
N VAL A 188 -3.97 2.57 -16.17
CA VAL A 188 -4.89 1.79 -17.02
C VAL A 188 -6.22 1.55 -16.31
N TYR A 189 -6.27 1.62 -14.98
CA TYR A 189 -7.52 1.55 -14.23
C TYR A 189 -7.51 2.38 -12.95
N ILE A 190 -8.65 3.01 -12.68
CA ILE A 190 -8.93 3.75 -11.45
C ILE A 190 -10.31 3.38 -10.90
N ASP A 191 -10.39 3.16 -9.59
CA ASP A 191 -11.64 2.92 -8.86
C ASP A 191 -11.88 3.99 -7.81
N MET A 192 -12.98 4.73 -7.95
CA MET A 192 -13.48 5.72 -7.01
C MET A 192 -14.94 5.42 -6.62
N SER A 193 -15.37 4.16 -6.75
CA SER A 193 -16.71 3.72 -6.36
C SER A 193 -16.93 3.91 -4.86
N GLY A 194 -18.14 4.30 -4.45
CA GLY A 194 -18.46 4.50 -3.02
C GLY A 194 -17.96 5.82 -2.43
N CYS A 195 -17.15 6.60 -3.14
CA CYS A 195 -16.81 7.96 -2.72
C CYS A 195 -18.04 8.87 -2.85
N LYS A 196 -18.57 9.39 -1.74
CA LYS A 196 -19.88 10.06 -1.70
C LYS A 196 -19.83 11.54 -2.08
N ASN A 197 -18.71 12.23 -1.79
CA ASN A 197 -18.57 13.65 -2.08
C ASN A 197 -18.29 13.92 -3.57
N ARG A 198 -18.61 15.13 -4.06
CA ARG A 198 -18.18 15.58 -5.39
C ARG A 198 -16.67 15.85 -5.36
N LYS A 199 -15.95 15.39 -6.38
CA LYS A 199 -14.49 15.54 -6.47
C LYS A 199 -14.15 16.63 -7.48
N ARG A 200 -13.26 17.52 -7.10
CA ARG A 200 -12.51 18.34 -8.05
C ARG A 200 -11.48 17.44 -8.73
N LEU A 201 -11.66 17.24 -10.03
CA LEU A 201 -10.78 16.43 -10.87
C LEU A 201 -9.66 17.29 -11.44
N PRO A 202 -8.57 16.67 -11.96
CA PRO A 202 -7.49 17.41 -12.60
C PRO A 202 -8.02 18.25 -13.76
N SER A 203 -7.58 19.50 -13.84
CA SER A 203 -7.82 20.40 -14.97
C SER A 203 -7.27 19.87 -16.30
N LYS A 204 -6.23 19.03 -16.24
CA LYS A 204 -5.60 18.43 -17.42
C LYS A 204 -5.53 16.91 -17.27
N ILE A 205 -6.02 16.19 -18.28
CA ILE A 205 -6.01 14.73 -18.32
C ILE A 205 -5.22 14.23 -19.52
N GLU A 206 -4.06 13.62 -19.26
CA GLU A 206 -3.12 13.02 -20.20
C GLU A 206 -2.83 11.56 -19.79
N MET A 207 -3.87 10.73 -19.73
CA MET A 207 -3.79 9.31 -19.37
C MET A 207 -4.10 8.40 -20.58
N PRO A 208 -3.22 8.33 -21.60
CA PRO A 208 -3.50 7.61 -22.85
C PRO A 208 -3.68 6.09 -22.69
N SER A 209 -3.20 5.51 -21.59
CA SER A 209 -3.34 4.07 -21.31
C SER A 209 -4.62 3.73 -20.55
N LEU A 210 -5.42 4.72 -20.14
CA LEU A 210 -6.58 4.51 -19.27
C LEU A 210 -7.69 3.76 -20.00
N ASP A 211 -7.94 2.53 -19.58
CA ASP A 211 -8.91 1.62 -20.19
C ASP A 211 -10.24 1.60 -19.42
N LYS A 212 -10.18 1.72 -18.09
CA LYS A 212 -11.35 1.51 -17.25
C LYS A 212 -11.41 2.43 -16.02
N ILE A 213 -12.54 3.11 -15.86
CA ILE A 213 -12.88 3.91 -14.67
C ILE A 213 -14.08 3.26 -13.97
N MET A 214 -13.96 3.06 -12.67
CA MET A 214 -15.10 2.73 -11.80
C MET A 214 -15.46 3.96 -10.96
N ASN A 215 -16.62 4.56 -11.23
CA ASN A 215 -17.17 5.62 -10.38
C ASN A 215 -18.69 5.56 -10.45
N ARG A 216 -19.37 5.32 -9.32
CA ARG A 216 -20.85 5.25 -9.27
C ARG A 216 -21.54 6.60 -9.54
N TYR A 217 -20.80 7.70 -9.47
CA TYR A 217 -21.33 9.07 -9.58
C TYR A 217 -20.82 9.83 -10.81
N LEU A 218 -19.95 9.24 -11.64
CA LEU A 218 -19.68 9.76 -12.98
C LEU A 218 -20.58 9.00 -13.94
N PRO A 219 -21.47 9.68 -14.70
CA PRO A 219 -22.14 9.01 -15.80
C PRO A 219 -21.06 8.44 -16.73
N SER A 220 -21.38 7.34 -17.42
CA SER A 220 -20.54 6.58 -18.35
C SER A 220 -20.09 7.35 -19.60
N LYS A 221 -19.76 8.63 -19.45
CA LYS A 221 -19.27 9.51 -20.49
C LYS A 221 -17.75 9.50 -20.44
N ASN A 222 -17.17 9.50 -21.63
CA ASN A 222 -15.73 9.54 -21.87
C ASN A 222 -15.05 10.57 -20.95
N LEU A 223 -13.80 10.31 -20.56
CA LEU A 223 -12.95 11.31 -19.86
C LEU A 223 -12.87 12.66 -20.59
N ASN A 224 -13.22 12.70 -21.87
CA ASN A 224 -13.27 13.91 -22.69
C ASN A 224 -14.47 14.84 -22.39
N ASP A 225 -15.45 14.38 -21.60
CA ASP A 225 -16.62 15.18 -21.17
C ASP A 225 -16.48 15.69 -19.72
N LEU A 226 -15.27 15.60 -19.13
CA LEU A 226 -14.89 16.19 -17.85
C LEU A 226 -14.36 17.62 -18.00
#